data_AF-A0ABD2L3Z5-F1
#
_entry.id   AF-A0ABD2L3Z5-F1
#
_cell.length_a   1.000
_cell.length_b   1.000
_cell.length_c   1.000
_cell.angle_alpha   90.00
_cell.angle_beta   90.00
_cell.angle_gamma   90.00
#
_symmetry.space_group_name_H-M   'P 1'
#
loop_
_entity.id
_entity.type
_entity.pdbx_description
1 polymer ?
#
loop_
_entity_poly.entity_id
_entity_poly.type
_entity_poly.pdbx_seq_one_letter_code
_entity_poly.pdbx_strand_id
1 'polypeptide(L)'
;MMRIKEAIQRRKLIQQLNEDYLVSQIESESHPFLRSRSSKLSSQTGLSPWPFSSTGDALTFGDESATGGATSEPLNSFAAFEHFQQQQQQEYLSLAQFVGEFNAKLSDGHRRALRVTWNRLSEPPKTSGRGMLKIMEKIFESLISKNPEVKHCFYRSAFVKCLEERKQRKVAQRKASSDCGNCPEEQRGETIVTVRDHAHLMIELIDGVVSILFDVPTQKLIWDPATIGRAHARLIPFGFDKELWHSLGEVFAEGIAN
;
A
#
# COMPACT_ATOMS: atom_id res chain seq x y z
N MET A 1 -40.71 -1.45 -24.88
CA MET A 1 -41.08 -2.56 -23.96
C MET A 1 -39.92 -3.49 -23.56
N MET A 2 -38.93 -3.78 -24.41
CA MET A 2 -37.84 -4.73 -24.10
C MET A 2 -36.97 -4.33 -22.88
N ARG A 3 -36.60 -3.04 -22.77
CA ARG A 3 -35.75 -2.53 -21.67
C ARG A 3 -36.39 -2.64 -20.29
N ILE A 4 -37.72 -2.53 -20.21
CA ILE A 4 -38.46 -2.65 -18.94
C ILE A 4 -38.49 -4.11 -18.49
N LYS A 5 -38.68 -5.06 -19.43
CA LYS A 5 -38.61 -6.49 -19.13
C LYS A 5 -37.22 -6.92 -18.66
N GLU A 6 -36.17 -6.37 -19.27
CA GLU A 6 -34.78 -6.61 -18.88
C GLU A 6 -34.46 -6.05 -17.48
N ALA A 7 -34.94 -4.84 -17.17
CA ALA A 7 -34.77 -4.25 -15.83
C ALA A 7 -35.47 -5.07 -14.74
N ILE A 8 -36.66 -5.60 -15.02
CA ILE A 8 -37.41 -6.46 -14.10
C ILE A 8 -36.68 -7.80 -13.91
N GLN A 9 -36.17 -8.41 -14.98
CA GLN A 9 -35.38 -9.65 -14.88
C GLN A 9 -34.08 -9.45 -14.09
N ARG A 10 -33.35 -8.35 -14.32
CA ARG A 10 -32.15 -8.02 -13.53
C ARG A 10 -32.47 -7.83 -12.06
N ARG A 11 -33.57 -7.15 -11.73
CA ARG A 11 -33.98 -6.96 -10.34
C ARG A 11 -34.35 -8.27 -9.64
N LYS A 12 -35.04 -9.19 -10.35
CA LYS A 12 -35.36 -10.53 -9.84
C LYS A 12 -34.10 -11.38 -9.62
N LEU A 13 -33.15 -11.34 -10.56
CA LEU A 13 -31.88 -12.06 -10.44
C LEU A 13 -31.06 -11.57 -9.24
N ILE A 14 -30.99 -10.25 -9.03
CA ILE A 14 -30.27 -9.66 -7.89
C ILE A 14 -30.92 -10.07 -6.56
N GLN A 15 -32.27 -10.10 -6.50
CA GLN A 15 -32.97 -10.59 -5.30
C GLN A 15 -32.67 -12.05 -5.01
N GLN A 16 -32.73 -12.91 -6.03
CA GLN A 16 -32.45 -14.33 -5.88
C GLN A 16 -31.00 -14.58 -5.41
N LEU A 17 -30.03 -13.88 -6.00
CA LEU A 17 -28.62 -13.98 -5.57
C LEU A 17 -28.39 -13.51 -4.13
N ASN A 18 -29.14 -12.51 -3.67
CA ASN A 18 -29.06 -12.05 -2.28
C ASN A 18 -29.72 -13.03 -1.30
N GLU A 19 -30.83 -13.65 -1.69
CA GLU A 19 -31.49 -14.70 -0.89
C GLU A 19 -30.61 -15.94 -0.79
N ASP A 20 -30.01 -16.39 -1.90
CA ASP A 20 -29.07 -17.52 -1.93
C ASP A 20 -27.82 -17.24 -1.07
N TYR A 21 -27.33 -15.99 -1.06
CA TYR A 21 -26.21 -15.57 -0.21
C TYR A 21 -26.57 -15.60 1.28
N LEU A 22 -27.77 -15.12 1.64
CA LEU A 22 -28.27 -15.17 3.02
C LEU A 22 -28.46 -16.60 3.52
N VAL A 23 -29.02 -17.48 2.69
CA VAL A 23 -29.17 -18.91 3.00
C VAL A 23 -27.80 -19.57 3.19
N SER A 24 -26.84 -19.29 2.30
CA SER A 24 -25.47 -19.80 2.42
C SER A 24 -24.76 -19.30 3.69
N GLN A 25 -25.04 -18.06 4.10
CA GLN A 25 -24.48 -17.48 5.32
C GLN A 25 -25.04 -18.18 6.57
N ILE A 26 -26.35 -18.43 6.60
CA ILE A 26 -27.01 -19.14 7.70
C ILE A 26 -26.55 -20.60 7.77
N GLU A 27 -26.37 -21.27 6.62
CA GLU A 27 -25.84 -22.64 6.58
C GLU A 27 -24.38 -22.71 7.07
N SER A 28 -23.56 -21.68 6.78
CA SER A 28 -22.15 -21.63 7.19
C SER A 28 -21.92 -21.42 8.70
N GLU A 29 -22.91 -20.94 9.45
CA GLU A 29 -22.81 -20.79 10.92
C GLU A 29 -23.08 -22.10 11.69
N SER A 30 -23.48 -23.18 11.02
CA SER A 30 -23.91 -24.43 11.68
C SER A 30 -22.86 -25.54 11.78
N HIS A 31 -21.65 -25.40 11.21
CA HIS A 31 -20.60 -26.43 11.29
C HIS A 31 -19.17 -25.85 11.29
N PRO A 32 -18.38 -26.02 12.36
CA PRO A 32 -17.01 -25.52 12.40
C PRO A 32 -16.02 -26.64 12.08
N PHE A 33 -15.75 -26.95 10.80
CA PHE A 33 -14.44 -27.52 10.40
C PHE A 33 -14.26 -27.66 8.88
N LEU A 34 -13.16 -27.07 8.38
CA LEU A 34 -12.46 -27.30 7.09
C LEU A 34 -13.28 -27.16 5.79
N ARG A 35 -12.91 -26.21 4.91
CA ARG A 35 -11.85 -26.37 3.88
C ARG A 35 -11.81 -25.14 2.94
N SER A 36 -10.66 -25.02 2.30
CA SER A 36 -10.12 -23.93 1.47
C SER A 36 -10.85 -23.56 0.16
N ARG A 37 -10.52 -22.33 -0.26
CA ARG A 37 -10.31 -21.79 -1.64
C ARG A 37 -11.54 -21.51 -2.53
N SER A 38 -11.68 -20.25 -2.93
CA SER A 38 -11.35 -19.81 -4.31
C SER A 38 -11.48 -18.29 -4.46
N SER A 39 -10.43 -17.69 -5.04
CA SER A 39 -10.26 -16.28 -5.37
C SER A 39 -11.06 -15.84 -6.60
N LYS A 40 -11.67 -14.65 -6.55
CA LYS A 40 -11.88 -13.81 -7.74
C LYS A 40 -11.41 -12.39 -7.48
N LEU A 41 -10.31 -12.09 -8.16
CA LEU A 41 -9.58 -10.84 -8.24
C LEU A 41 -10.48 -9.74 -8.84
N SER A 42 -10.57 -8.59 -8.17
CA SER A 42 -11.01 -7.33 -8.79
C SER A 42 -9.82 -6.37 -8.78
N SER A 43 -9.29 -6.17 -9.97
CA SER A 43 -8.25 -5.22 -10.32
C SER A 43 -8.80 -3.80 -10.25
N GLN A 44 -8.33 -3.01 -9.28
CA GLN A 44 -8.24 -1.54 -9.35
C GLN A 44 -7.57 -0.95 -8.09
N THR A 45 -6.25 -1.09 -7.98
CA THR A 45 -5.39 -0.14 -7.25
C THR A 45 -4.02 -0.17 -7.93
N GLY A 46 -3.82 0.75 -8.87
CA GLY A 46 -2.54 0.96 -9.54
C GLY A 46 -1.56 1.73 -8.66
N LEU A 47 -1.28 1.21 -7.46
CA LEU A 47 -0.18 1.68 -6.63
C LEU A 47 0.90 0.60 -6.70
N SER A 48 1.89 0.83 -7.56
CA SER A 48 3.09 0.01 -7.60
C SER A 48 3.79 0.03 -6.23
N PRO A 49 4.35 -1.10 -5.77
CA PRO A 49 5.31 -1.07 -4.67
C PRO A 49 6.46 -0.15 -5.09
N TRP A 50 6.81 0.80 -4.23
CA TRP A 50 7.86 1.78 -4.49
C TRP A 50 9.11 1.11 -5.10
N PRO A 51 9.61 1.52 -6.27
CA PRO A 51 10.76 0.92 -6.90
C PRO A 51 11.99 1.62 -6.33
N PHE A 52 12.33 1.31 -5.08
CA PHE A 52 13.70 1.43 -4.65
C PHE A 52 14.27 0.03 -4.51
N SER A 53 14.52 -0.56 -5.67
CA SER A 53 15.31 -1.77 -5.77
C SER A 53 16.68 -1.50 -5.16
N SER A 54 17.04 -2.32 -4.19
CA SER A 54 18.32 -2.29 -3.49
C SER A 54 19.40 -2.86 -4.41
N THR A 55 20.00 -2.04 -5.27
CA THR A 55 21.33 -2.34 -5.83
C THR A 55 22.36 -1.51 -5.08
N GLY A 56 22.89 -2.10 -4.01
CA GLY A 56 24.16 -1.68 -3.44
C GLY A 56 25.27 -2.20 -4.34
N ASP A 57 25.74 -1.38 -5.28
CA ASP A 57 26.93 -1.71 -6.07
C ASP A 57 28.16 -1.04 -5.47
N ALA A 58 28.95 -1.87 -4.80
CA ALA A 58 30.36 -1.65 -4.58
C ALA A 58 31.08 -1.61 -5.94
N LEU A 59 31.88 -0.58 -6.15
CA LEU A 59 32.72 -0.41 -7.34
C LEU A 59 33.82 -1.50 -7.36
N THR A 60 33.71 -2.48 -8.24
CA THR A 60 34.85 -3.32 -8.65
C THR A 60 34.96 -3.34 -10.17
N PHE A 61 36.07 -2.79 -10.66
CA PHE A 61 36.55 -2.89 -12.04
C PHE A 61 36.97 -4.34 -12.32
N GLY A 62 36.56 -4.88 -13.46
CA GLY A 62 37.00 -6.18 -13.97
C GLY A 62 36.53 -6.37 -15.40
N ASP A 63 37.50 -6.31 -16.32
CA ASP A 63 37.42 -6.58 -17.74
C ASP A 63 37.25 -8.08 -18.00
N GLU A 64 36.39 -8.49 -18.94
CA GLU A 64 36.72 -9.44 -20.01
C GLU A 64 35.50 -9.82 -20.87
N SER A 65 35.84 -10.06 -22.14
CA SER A 65 35.02 -10.25 -23.33
C SER A 65 34.57 -11.71 -23.49
N ALA A 66 33.33 -11.98 -23.93
CA ALA A 66 33.02 -13.04 -24.89
C ALA A 66 31.57 -13.03 -25.40
N THR A 67 31.47 -13.35 -26.68
CA THR A 67 30.34 -13.46 -27.61
C THR A 67 29.25 -14.48 -27.25
N GLY A 68 28.01 -14.22 -27.72
CA GLY A 68 27.19 -15.28 -28.34
C GLY A 68 25.71 -15.33 -27.96
N GLY A 69 24.84 -15.32 -28.99
CA GLY A 69 23.65 -16.16 -29.04
C GLY A 69 22.32 -15.55 -28.58
N ALA A 70 21.48 -15.20 -29.56
CA ALA A 70 20.07 -14.89 -29.36
C ALA A 70 19.25 -16.13 -28.97
N THR A 71 18.46 -16.02 -27.90
CA THR A 71 17.17 -16.71 -27.75
C THR A 71 16.22 -15.83 -26.94
N SER A 72 15.16 -15.36 -27.59
CA SER A 72 14.02 -14.71 -26.95
C SER A 72 13.12 -15.76 -26.31
N GLU A 73 13.27 -15.97 -25.00
CA GLU A 73 12.41 -16.84 -24.19
C GLU A 73 11.35 -15.99 -23.46
N PRO A 74 10.04 -16.25 -23.62
CA PRO A 74 8.99 -15.62 -22.83
C PRO A 74 8.75 -16.45 -21.56
N LEU A 75 9.70 -16.45 -20.63
CA LEU A 75 9.59 -17.15 -19.34
C LEU A 75 9.95 -16.19 -18.21
N ASN A 76 8.95 -15.53 -17.60
CA ASN A 76 9.10 -14.99 -16.23
C ASN A 76 7.80 -14.50 -15.56
N SER A 77 6.61 -14.83 -16.06
CA SER A 77 5.35 -14.42 -15.40
C SER A 77 5.06 -15.22 -14.12
N PHE A 78 5.38 -16.52 -14.12
CA PHE A 78 5.10 -17.40 -12.98
C PHE A 78 6.08 -17.18 -11.81
N ALA A 79 7.39 -17.09 -12.08
CA ALA A 79 8.40 -16.81 -11.05
C ALA A 79 8.20 -15.43 -10.39
N ALA A 80 7.82 -14.40 -11.18
CA ALA A 80 7.47 -13.09 -10.64
C ALA A 80 6.23 -13.13 -9.74
N PHE A 81 5.22 -13.94 -10.10
CA PHE A 81 4.03 -14.15 -9.30
C PHE A 81 4.31 -14.87 -7.97
N GLU A 82 5.13 -15.93 -7.99
CA GLU A 82 5.55 -16.64 -6.77
C GLU A 82 6.37 -15.75 -5.83
N HIS A 83 7.31 -14.98 -6.39
CA HIS A 83 8.11 -14.04 -5.62
C HIS A 83 7.23 -12.96 -4.96
N PHE A 84 6.23 -12.44 -5.68
CA PHE A 84 5.27 -11.47 -5.15
C PHE A 84 4.41 -12.05 -4.02
N GLN A 85 3.97 -13.31 -4.13
CA GLN A 85 3.24 -13.98 -3.05
C GLN A 85 4.11 -14.22 -1.82
N GLN A 86 5.35 -14.67 -2.00
CA GLN A 86 6.29 -14.87 -0.88
C GLN A 86 6.59 -13.56 -0.16
N GLN A 87 6.80 -12.47 -0.92
CA GLN A 87 7.03 -11.16 -0.33
C GLN A 87 5.84 -10.70 0.52
N GLN A 88 4.61 -10.77 0.00
CA GLN A 88 3.42 -10.41 0.77
C GLN A 88 3.23 -11.27 2.02
N GLN A 89 3.55 -12.56 1.94
CA GLN A 89 3.46 -13.44 3.10
C GLN A 89 4.49 -13.07 4.18
N GLN A 90 5.71 -12.71 3.78
CA GLN A 90 6.74 -12.26 4.70
C GLN A 90 6.37 -10.92 5.36
N GLU A 91 5.84 -9.98 4.58
CA GLU A 91 5.34 -8.69 5.08
C GLU A 91 4.19 -8.88 6.08
N TYR A 92 3.25 -9.79 5.80
CA TYR A 92 2.18 -10.15 6.72
C TYR A 92 2.73 -10.70 8.05
N LEU A 93 3.69 -11.64 8.01
CA LEU A 93 4.26 -12.24 9.21
C LEU A 93 5.00 -11.20 10.07
N SER A 94 5.77 -10.32 9.42
CA SER A 94 6.47 -9.21 10.07
C SER A 94 5.49 -8.25 10.76
N LEU A 95 4.41 -7.85 10.06
CA LEU A 95 3.38 -7.03 10.69
C LEU A 95 2.66 -7.77 11.82
N ALA A 96 2.35 -9.06 11.66
CA ALA A 96 1.68 -9.86 12.68
C ALA A 96 2.53 -9.98 13.96
N GLN A 97 3.85 -10.13 13.84
CA GLN A 97 4.77 -10.09 14.98
C GLN A 97 4.70 -8.75 15.71
N PHE A 98 4.81 -7.64 14.97
CA PHE A 98 4.68 -6.30 15.52
C PHE A 98 3.33 -6.09 16.23
N VAL A 99 2.23 -6.50 15.60
CA VAL A 99 0.88 -6.39 16.18
C VAL A 99 0.76 -7.25 17.42
N GLY A 100 1.40 -8.42 17.47
CA GLY A 100 1.46 -9.28 18.65
C GLY A 100 2.12 -8.58 19.85
N GLU A 101 3.28 -7.96 19.63
CA GLU A 101 3.98 -7.17 20.67
C GLU A 101 3.17 -5.94 21.12
N PHE A 102 2.52 -5.28 20.16
CA PHE A 102 1.64 -4.14 20.45
C PHE A 102 0.42 -4.58 21.26
N ASN A 103 -0.24 -5.69 20.88
CA ASN A 103 -1.42 -6.22 21.55
C ASN A 103 -1.13 -6.62 23.01
N ALA A 104 0.07 -7.18 23.27
CA ALA A 104 0.51 -7.54 24.61
C ALA A 104 0.59 -6.32 25.57
N LYS A 105 0.74 -5.10 25.05
CA LYS A 105 0.78 -3.85 25.83
C LYS A 105 -0.60 -3.21 26.04
N LEU A 106 -1.64 -3.71 25.36
CA LEU A 106 -2.99 -3.15 25.44
C LEU A 106 -3.86 -3.91 26.45
N SER A 107 -4.68 -3.17 27.20
CA SER A 107 -5.77 -3.74 27.98
C SER A 107 -6.96 -4.08 27.08
N ASP A 108 -7.89 -4.92 27.57
CA ASP A 108 -9.15 -5.21 26.85
C ASP A 108 -9.97 -3.95 26.58
N GLY A 109 -9.96 -3.00 27.52
CA GLY A 109 -10.59 -1.70 27.36
C GLY A 109 -9.98 -0.91 26.21
N HIS A 110 -8.65 -0.85 26.13
CA HIS A 110 -7.93 -0.17 25.05
C HIS A 110 -8.22 -0.81 23.68
N ARG A 111 -8.18 -2.15 23.61
CA ARG A 111 -8.54 -2.89 22.40
C ARG A 111 -9.96 -2.55 21.92
N ARG A 112 -10.94 -2.62 22.82
CA ARG A 112 -12.34 -2.34 22.47
C ARG A 112 -12.52 -0.89 22.02
N ALA A 113 -11.92 0.06 22.73
CA ALA A 113 -11.96 1.47 22.36
C ALA A 113 -11.36 1.70 20.96
N LEU A 114 -10.19 1.11 20.68
CA LEU A 114 -9.53 1.22 19.37
C LEU A 114 -10.43 0.67 18.25
N ARG A 115 -11.02 -0.52 18.43
CA ARG A 115 -11.93 -1.13 17.45
C ARG A 115 -13.11 -0.22 17.14
N VAL A 116 -13.80 0.26 18.18
CA VAL A 116 -15.01 1.08 18.03
C VAL A 116 -14.68 2.42 17.38
N THR A 117 -13.61 3.07 17.82
CA THR A 117 -13.16 4.36 17.25
C THR A 117 -12.78 4.19 15.79
N TRP A 118 -11.96 3.20 15.44
CA TRP A 118 -11.54 2.98 14.06
C TRP A 118 -12.72 2.66 13.14
N ASN A 119 -13.61 1.77 13.57
CA ASN A 119 -14.81 1.43 12.80
C ASN A 119 -15.67 2.66 12.52
N ARG A 120 -15.93 3.49 13.54
CA ARG A 120 -16.72 4.74 13.39
C ARG A 120 -16.08 5.74 12.44
N LEU A 121 -14.76 5.88 12.45
CA LEU A 121 -14.03 6.77 11.54
C LEU A 121 -14.00 6.22 10.10
N SER A 122 -14.00 4.89 9.95
CA SER A 122 -13.99 4.21 8.65
C SER A 122 -15.38 4.12 8.00
N GLU A 123 -16.45 4.31 8.78
CA GLU A 123 -17.81 4.35 8.24
C GLU A 123 -17.98 5.52 7.26
N PRO A 124 -18.61 5.30 6.08
CA PRO A 124 -18.79 6.35 5.09
C PRO A 124 -19.62 7.50 5.69
N PRO A 125 -19.16 8.76 5.57
CA PRO A 125 -19.83 9.89 6.21
C PRO A 125 -21.23 10.06 5.62
N LYS A 126 -22.26 9.96 6.46
CA LYS A 126 -23.67 10.16 6.05
C LYS A 126 -23.96 11.61 5.61
N THR A 127 -23.08 12.56 5.94
CA THR A 127 -23.16 13.98 5.56
C THR A 127 -21.77 14.57 5.20
N SER A 128 -21.41 14.47 3.91
CA SER A 128 -20.42 15.17 3.06
C SER A 128 -19.07 15.78 3.55
N GLY A 129 -18.63 15.67 4.81
CA GLY A 129 -17.45 16.44 5.28
C GLY A 129 -16.26 15.67 5.86
N ARG A 130 -16.47 14.50 6.47
CA ARG A 130 -15.55 13.89 7.46
C ARG A 130 -15.17 12.44 7.11
N GLY A 131 -14.61 12.21 5.93
CA GLY A 131 -14.04 10.90 5.62
C GLY A 131 -12.68 10.72 6.30
N MET A 132 -12.30 9.48 6.65
CA MET A 132 -10.99 9.14 7.22
C MET A 132 -9.83 9.81 6.48
N LEU A 133 -9.87 9.83 5.13
CA LEU A 133 -8.85 10.49 4.32
C LEU A 133 -8.69 11.98 4.66
N LYS A 134 -9.79 12.72 4.82
CA LYS A 134 -9.73 14.15 5.18
C LYS A 134 -9.19 14.37 6.59
N ILE A 135 -9.46 13.43 7.51
CA ILE A 135 -8.90 13.47 8.86
C ILE A 135 -7.39 13.28 8.80
N MET A 136 -6.92 12.28 8.03
CA MET A 136 -5.49 12.04 7.84
C MET A 136 -4.79 13.20 7.12
N GLU A 137 -5.41 13.78 6.09
CA GLU A 137 -4.88 14.99 5.43
C GLU A 137 -4.69 16.13 6.45
N LYS A 138 -5.67 16.38 7.31
CA LYS A 138 -5.57 17.37 8.39
C LYS A 138 -4.49 17.04 9.42
N ILE A 139 -4.30 15.76 9.75
CA ILE A 139 -3.22 15.32 10.64
C ILE A 139 -1.86 15.67 10.02
N PHE A 140 -1.65 15.38 8.73
CA PHE A 140 -0.41 15.76 8.05
C PHE A 140 -0.24 17.28 7.90
N GLU A 141 -1.32 18.03 7.64
CA GLU A 141 -1.29 19.50 7.62
C GLU A 141 -0.89 20.07 8.99
N SER A 142 -1.46 19.54 10.08
CA SER A 142 -1.13 19.90 11.45
C SER A 142 0.32 19.55 11.79
N LEU A 143 0.80 18.38 11.37
CA LEU A 143 2.18 17.96 11.54
C LEU A 143 3.14 18.94 10.85
N ILE A 144 2.87 19.30 9.59
CA ILE A 144 3.66 20.27 8.85
C ILE A 144 3.61 21.65 9.50
N SER A 145 2.46 22.04 10.05
CA SER A 145 2.31 23.32 10.76
C SER A 145 3.10 23.37 12.07
N LYS A 146 3.14 22.27 12.84
CA LYS A 146 3.87 22.19 14.11
C LYS A 146 5.36 21.97 13.90
N ASN A 147 5.74 21.22 12.87
CA ASN A 147 7.12 20.92 12.53
C ASN A 147 7.39 21.14 11.02
N PRO A 148 7.84 22.36 10.64
CA PRO A 148 8.15 22.68 9.25
C PRO A 148 9.26 21.83 8.61
N GLU A 149 10.11 21.15 9.39
CA GLU A 149 11.17 20.26 8.85
C GLU A 149 10.59 19.08 8.08
N VAL A 150 9.37 18.63 8.45
CA VAL A 150 8.65 17.60 7.71
C VAL A 150 8.44 18.03 6.25
N LYS A 151 8.02 19.28 6.05
CA LYS A 151 7.84 19.86 4.72
C LYS A 151 9.15 19.88 3.93
N HIS A 152 10.27 20.18 4.57
CA HIS A 152 11.59 20.13 3.94
C HIS A 152 11.99 18.71 3.50
N CYS A 153 11.68 17.69 4.30
CA CYS A 153 11.92 16.29 3.93
C CYS A 153 11.15 15.90 2.66
N PHE A 154 9.86 16.28 2.57
CA PHE A 154 9.05 16.05 1.37
C PHE A 154 9.63 16.74 0.13
N TYR A 155 10.00 18.02 0.23
CA TYR A 155 10.54 18.74 -0.93
C TYR A 155 11.93 18.28 -1.35
N ARG A 156 12.83 18.04 -0.40
CA ARG A 156 14.20 17.58 -0.70
C ARG A 156 14.18 16.20 -1.36
N SER A 157 13.38 15.28 -0.83
CA SER A 157 13.23 13.94 -1.42
C SER A 157 12.60 13.97 -2.81
N ALA A 158 11.54 14.76 -3.01
CA ALA A 158 10.93 14.96 -4.32
C ALA A 158 11.91 15.56 -5.33
N PHE A 159 12.70 16.55 -4.92
CA PHE A 159 13.73 17.17 -5.76
C PHE A 159 14.80 16.17 -6.19
N VAL A 160 15.34 15.38 -5.24
CA VAL A 160 16.33 14.34 -5.55
C VAL A 160 15.75 13.29 -6.49
N LYS A 161 14.51 12.83 -6.26
CA LYS A 161 13.81 11.90 -7.17
C LYS A 161 13.74 12.47 -8.59
N CYS A 162 13.35 13.74 -8.74
CA CYS A 162 13.31 14.39 -10.06
C CYS A 162 14.70 14.49 -10.72
N LEU A 163 15.77 14.73 -9.95
CA LEU A 163 17.13 14.76 -10.48
C LEU A 163 17.59 13.37 -10.94
N GLU A 164 17.29 12.33 -10.16
CA GLU A 164 17.59 10.93 -10.48
C GLU A 164 16.87 10.51 -11.75
N GLU A 165 15.56 10.79 -11.87
CA GLU A 165 14.79 10.53 -13.08
C GLU A 165 15.38 11.25 -14.30
N ARG A 166 15.77 12.53 -14.15
CA ARG A 166 16.39 13.28 -15.24
C ARG A 166 17.72 12.68 -15.67
N LYS A 167 18.53 12.19 -14.73
CA LYS A 167 19.80 11.51 -15.02
C LYS A 167 19.55 10.19 -15.74
N GLN A 168 18.60 9.38 -15.27
CA GLN A 168 18.22 8.10 -15.88
C GLN A 168 17.71 8.30 -17.32
N ARG A 169 16.86 9.30 -17.56
CA ARG A 169 16.39 9.66 -18.91
C ARG A 169 17.53 9.99 -19.86
N LYS A 170 18.55 10.73 -19.41
CA LYS A 170 19.74 11.03 -20.23
C LYS A 170 20.56 9.77 -20.55
N VAL A 171 20.70 8.85 -19.61
CA VAL A 171 21.40 7.58 -19.82
C VAL A 171 20.62 6.68 -20.78
N ALA A 172 19.30 6.57 -20.60
CA ALA A 172 18.42 5.81 -21.48
C ALA A 172 18.44 6.37 -22.92
N GLN A 173 18.38 7.69 -23.09
CA GLN A 173 18.46 8.33 -24.41
C GLN A 173 19.79 8.06 -25.13
N ARG A 174 20.91 8.04 -24.41
CA ARG A 174 22.23 7.72 -24.99
C ARG A 174 22.35 6.24 -25.40
N LYS A 175 21.65 5.34 -24.72
CA LYS A 175 21.60 3.91 -25.06
C LYS A 175 20.64 3.62 -26.23
N ALA A 176 19.53 4.36 -26.32
CA ALA A 176 18.57 4.23 -27.41
C ALA A 176 19.10 4.74 -28.76
N SER A 177 20.13 5.58 -28.77
CA SER A 177 20.76 6.07 -30.01
C SER A 177 21.73 5.08 -30.67
N SER A 178 22.01 3.92 -30.07
CA SER A 178 22.95 2.93 -30.64
C SER A 178 22.32 1.65 -31.18
N ASP A 179 21.08 1.27 -30.80
CA ASP A 179 20.41 0.14 -31.44
C ASP A 179 18.90 0.09 -31.09
N CYS A 180 18.11 -0.36 -32.07
CA CYS A 180 16.67 -0.73 -32.04
C CYS A 180 15.56 0.35 -32.14
N GLY A 181 14.77 0.25 -33.21
CA GLY A 181 13.57 1.04 -33.51
C GLY A 181 12.28 0.52 -32.84
N ASN A 182 12.34 0.10 -31.59
CA ASN A 182 11.13 -0.24 -30.82
C ASN A 182 11.37 0.00 -29.32
N CYS A 183 11.26 1.26 -28.88
CA CYS A 183 11.33 1.62 -27.47
C CYS A 183 9.93 1.58 -26.84
N PRO A 184 9.69 0.77 -25.79
CA PRO A 184 8.42 0.79 -25.07
C PRO A 184 8.24 2.14 -24.36
N GLU A 185 7.11 2.77 -24.64
CA GLU A 185 6.60 4.02 -24.06
C GLU A 185 6.20 3.88 -22.56
N GLU A 186 6.86 3.01 -21.79
CA GLU A 186 6.36 2.57 -20.47
C GLU A 186 7.14 3.13 -19.27
N GLN A 187 8.27 3.82 -19.46
CA GLN A 187 8.93 4.54 -18.37
C GLN A 187 8.34 5.95 -18.20
N ARG A 188 7.02 6.03 -18.01
CA ARG A 188 6.41 7.24 -17.45
C ARG A 188 6.88 7.31 -16.00
N GLY A 189 7.86 8.19 -15.72
CA GLY A 189 8.41 8.38 -14.38
C GLY A 189 7.30 8.50 -13.35
N GLU A 190 7.42 7.73 -12.27
CA GLU A 190 6.43 7.72 -11.20
C GLU A 190 6.22 9.11 -10.64
N THR A 191 4.96 9.50 -10.48
CA THR A 191 4.58 10.80 -9.96
C THR A 191 5.23 11.06 -8.58
N ILE A 192 5.53 12.34 -8.31
CA ILE A 192 6.00 12.79 -6.99
C ILE A 192 4.94 12.39 -5.96
N VAL A 193 5.37 11.67 -4.92
CA VAL A 193 4.48 11.24 -3.84
C VAL A 193 4.08 12.46 -3.01
N THR A 194 2.77 12.65 -2.88
CA THR A 194 2.17 13.79 -2.17
C THR A 194 1.84 13.45 -0.72
N VAL A 195 1.47 14.49 0.05
CA VAL A 195 0.93 14.32 1.42
C VAL A 195 -0.35 13.47 1.41
N ARG A 196 -1.20 13.65 0.39
CA ARG A 196 -2.43 12.86 0.24
C ARG A 196 -2.13 11.39 0.01
N ASP A 197 -1.08 11.06 -0.73
CA ASP A 197 -0.65 9.67 -0.92
C ASP A 197 -0.16 9.06 0.40
N HIS A 198 0.56 9.82 1.22
CA HIS A 198 0.95 9.38 2.57
C HIS A 198 -0.25 9.21 3.51
N ALA A 199 -1.28 10.05 3.38
CA ALA A 199 -2.54 9.89 4.10
C ALA A 199 -3.23 8.56 3.73
N HIS A 200 -3.24 8.19 2.44
CA HIS A 200 -3.75 6.88 2.01
C HIS A 200 -2.93 5.72 2.59
N LEU A 201 -1.60 5.78 2.49
CA LEU A 201 -0.70 4.74 3.02
C LEU A 201 -0.87 4.57 4.53
N MET A 202 -1.04 5.67 5.27
CA MET A 202 -1.25 5.61 6.71
C MET A 202 -2.58 4.93 7.06
N ILE A 203 -3.65 5.18 6.29
CA ILE A 203 -4.93 4.49 6.47
C ILE A 203 -4.78 2.99 6.20
N GLU A 204 -4.10 2.62 5.12
CA GLU A 204 -3.87 1.21 4.79
C GLU A 204 -3.06 0.48 5.86
N LEU A 205 -2.01 1.13 6.40
CA LEU A 205 -1.22 0.59 7.50
C LEU A 205 -2.09 0.35 8.74
N ILE A 206 -2.87 1.35 9.15
CA ILE A 206 -3.70 1.23 10.36
C ILE A 206 -4.83 0.23 10.14
N ASP A 207 -5.46 0.20 8.96
CA ASP A 207 -6.42 -0.83 8.57
C ASP A 207 -5.81 -2.23 8.72
N GLY A 208 -4.57 -2.43 8.25
CA GLY A 208 -3.85 -3.70 8.38
C GLY A 208 -3.58 -4.07 9.84
N VAL A 209 -3.08 -3.11 10.64
CA VAL A 209 -2.85 -3.30 12.09
C VAL A 209 -4.13 -3.67 12.82
N VAL A 210 -5.21 -2.91 12.61
CA VAL A 210 -6.51 -3.13 13.24
C VAL A 210 -7.11 -4.47 12.81
N SER A 211 -6.97 -4.83 11.54
CA SER A 211 -7.49 -6.10 11.03
C SER A 211 -6.78 -7.30 11.67
N ILE A 212 -5.45 -7.27 11.76
CA ILE A 212 -4.68 -8.32 12.45
C ILE A 212 -5.00 -8.36 13.95
N LEU A 213 -5.10 -7.21 14.61
CA LEU A 213 -5.40 -7.12 16.04
C LEU A 213 -6.74 -7.78 16.42
N PHE A 214 -7.63 -7.91 15.45
CA PHE A 214 -9.01 -8.34 15.63
C PHE A 214 -9.41 -9.55 14.78
N ASP A 215 -8.42 -10.27 14.25
CA ASP A 215 -8.57 -11.47 13.43
C ASP A 215 -9.50 -11.28 12.20
N VAL A 216 -9.51 -10.07 11.64
CA VAL A 216 -10.26 -9.74 10.44
C VAL A 216 -9.40 -10.07 9.22
N PRO A 217 -9.87 -10.94 8.29
CA PRO A 217 -9.11 -11.28 7.10
C PRO A 217 -8.89 -10.03 6.24
N THR A 218 -7.62 -9.73 5.95
CA THR A 218 -7.21 -8.57 5.15
C THR A 218 -6.87 -9.02 3.73
N GLN A 219 -7.46 -8.38 2.72
CA GLN A 219 -7.16 -8.64 1.30
C GLN A 219 -6.24 -7.59 0.67
N LYS A 220 -5.92 -6.51 1.41
CA LYS A 220 -5.12 -5.38 0.94
C LYS A 220 -3.62 -5.63 1.15
N LEU A 221 -2.80 -4.87 0.43
CA LEU A 221 -1.36 -4.83 0.62
C LEU A 221 -1.05 -4.43 2.07
N ILE A 222 -0.15 -5.16 2.71
CA ILE A 222 0.18 -4.97 4.12
C ILE A 222 1.59 -4.43 4.20
N TRP A 223 1.70 -3.18 4.64
CA TRP A 223 2.99 -2.53 4.86
C TRP A 223 3.55 -2.97 6.20
N ASP A 224 4.68 -3.68 6.19
CA ASP A 224 5.35 -4.03 7.43
C ASP A 224 6.15 -2.82 7.99
N PRO A 225 6.25 -2.68 9.32
CA PRO A 225 6.93 -1.52 9.92
C PRO A 225 8.41 -1.44 9.54
N ALA A 226 9.06 -2.58 9.28
CA ALA A 226 10.45 -2.62 8.88
C ALA A 226 10.68 -2.02 7.48
N THR A 227 9.80 -2.30 6.51
CA THR A 227 9.88 -1.66 5.18
C THR A 227 9.63 -0.17 5.27
N ILE A 228 8.65 0.26 6.06
CA ILE A 228 8.39 1.69 6.32
C ILE A 228 9.64 2.34 6.93
N GLY A 229 10.24 1.71 7.95
CA GLY A 229 11.46 2.20 8.59
C GLY A 229 12.63 2.32 7.62
N ARG A 230 12.86 1.33 6.75
CA ARG A 230 13.91 1.39 5.71
C ARG A 230 13.66 2.50 4.70
N ALA A 231 12.42 2.68 4.24
CA ALA A 231 12.07 3.74 3.31
C ALA A 231 12.37 5.13 3.91
N HIS A 232 12.01 5.34 5.18
CA HIS A 232 12.24 6.60 5.88
C HIS A 232 13.69 6.80 6.33
N ALA A 233 14.46 5.72 6.59
CA ALA A 233 15.88 5.82 6.92
C ALA A 233 16.70 6.47 5.79
N ARG A 234 16.26 6.32 4.54
CA ARG A 234 16.87 7.01 3.39
C ARG A 234 16.65 8.52 3.40
N LEU A 235 15.73 9.01 4.22
CA LEU A 235 15.44 10.43 4.38
C LEU A 235 16.28 11.09 5.47
N ILE A 236 17.07 10.32 6.23
CA ILE A 236 17.94 10.85 7.30
C ILE A 236 18.86 11.97 6.79
N PRO A 237 19.54 11.85 5.63
CA PRO A 237 20.37 12.92 5.09
C PRO A 237 19.59 14.21 4.75
N PHE A 238 18.26 14.14 4.65
CA PHE A 238 17.40 15.29 4.34
C PHE A 238 16.80 15.93 5.59
N GLY A 239 17.13 15.44 6.78
CA GLY A 239 16.63 15.95 8.06
C GLY A 239 15.55 15.07 8.71
N PHE A 240 15.31 13.86 8.18
CA PHE A 240 14.37 12.94 8.81
C PHE A 240 14.99 12.28 10.04
N ASP A 241 14.35 12.38 11.20
CA ASP A 241 14.81 11.76 12.43
C ASP A 241 13.65 11.14 13.24
N LYS A 242 13.99 10.60 14.41
CA LYS A 242 13.02 9.98 15.31
C LYS A 242 12.02 10.97 15.91
N GLU A 243 12.38 12.26 16.04
CA GLU A 243 11.50 13.28 16.61
C GLU A 243 10.32 13.55 15.68
N LEU A 244 10.51 13.38 14.36
CA LEU A 244 9.41 13.44 13.40
C LEU A 244 8.37 12.33 13.64
N TRP A 245 8.80 11.12 14.01
CA TRP A 245 7.87 10.03 14.37
C TRP A 245 7.10 10.35 15.66
N HIS A 246 7.78 10.90 16.67
CA HIS A 246 7.15 11.32 17.91
C HIS A 246 6.10 12.41 17.66
N SER A 247 6.47 13.45 16.90
CA SER A 247 5.56 14.53 16.52
C SER A 247 4.35 14.03 15.71
N LEU A 248 4.56 13.10 14.77
CA LEU A 248 3.46 12.46 14.05
C LEU A 248 2.52 11.73 15.02
N GLY A 249 3.05 10.95 15.98
CA GLY A 249 2.25 10.23 16.96
C GLY A 249 1.40 11.15 17.84
N GLU A 250 1.96 12.26 18.30
CA GLU A 250 1.24 13.28 19.09
C GLU A 250 0.12 13.93 18.28
N VAL A 251 0.44 14.43 17.07
CA VAL A 251 -0.54 15.08 16.20
C VAL A 251 -1.64 14.12 15.76
N PHE A 252 -1.30 12.85 15.54
CA PHE A 252 -2.25 11.81 15.22
C PHE A 252 -3.22 11.55 16.38
N ALA A 253 -2.70 11.42 17.61
CA ALA A 253 -3.52 11.21 18.79
C ALA A 253 -4.47 12.39 19.04
N GLU A 254 -3.99 13.63 18.89
CA GLU A 254 -4.83 14.82 18.95
C GLU A 254 -5.86 14.87 17.82
N GLY A 255 -5.45 14.54 16.60
CA GLY A 255 -6.28 14.64 15.41
C GLY A 255 -7.44 13.63 15.38
N ILE A 256 -7.26 12.46 16.00
CA ILE A 256 -8.32 11.45 16.15
C ILE A 256 -9.28 11.79 17.31
N ALA A 257 -8.81 12.51 18.33
CA ALA A 257 -9.62 12.86 19.49
C ALA A 257 -10.59 14.03 19.24
N ASN A 258 -10.33 14.86 18.22
CA ASN A 258 -11.08 16.07 17.87
C ASN A 258 -12.11 15.86 16.75
#